data_AF-A0A317SPU3-F1
#
_entry.id   AF-A0A317SPU3-F1
#
_cell.length_a   1.000
_cell.length_b   1.000
_cell.length_c   1.000
_cell.angle_alpha   90.00
_cell.angle_beta   90.00
_cell.angle_gamma   90.00
#
_symmetry.space_group_name_H-M   'P 1'
#
loop_
_entity.id
_entity.type
_entity.pdbx_description
1 polymer ?
#
loop_
_entity_poly.entity_id
_entity_poly.type
_entity_poly.pdbx_seq_one_letter_code
_entity_poly.pdbx_strand_id
1 'polypeptide(L)'
;PPTLTNITLIYLPPCKTAYLQPLDMGIIKSFKAAYHRLYAEYMVERFNEFGATLEKIDILKAIYLSSTAWDSLTPSTIQNCWTKANITTTSIPSDISSPVDI
;
A
#
# COMPACT_ATOMS: atom_id res chain seq x y z
N PRO A 1 23.73 -18.07 6.82
CA PRO A 1 22.77 -16.95 6.95
C PRO A 1 22.82 -16.38 8.38
N PRO A 2 22.65 -15.05 8.56
CA PRO A 2 22.60 -14.47 9.90
C PRO A 2 21.37 -14.98 10.67
N THR A 3 21.55 -15.29 11.96
CA THR A 3 20.46 -15.69 12.86
C THR A 3 19.70 -14.45 13.30
N LEU A 4 18.39 -14.37 13.00
CA LEU A 4 17.52 -13.29 13.44
C LEU A 4 16.80 -13.71 14.73
N THR A 5 16.92 -12.93 15.80
CA THR A 5 16.32 -13.24 17.11
C THR A 5 14.93 -12.64 17.32
N ASN A 6 14.55 -11.64 16.52
CA ASN A 6 13.32 -10.84 16.72
C ASN A 6 12.48 -10.71 15.45
N ILE A 7 12.80 -11.48 14.40
CA ILE A 7 12.10 -11.43 13.11
C ILE A 7 11.79 -12.86 12.67
N THR A 8 10.52 -13.13 12.39
CA THR A 8 10.09 -14.37 11.73
C THR A 8 10.07 -14.15 10.22
N LEU A 9 10.83 -14.96 9.49
CA LEU A 9 10.81 -14.95 8.03
C LEU A 9 9.80 -15.97 7.52
N ILE A 10 8.85 -15.51 6.70
CA ILE A 10 7.88 -16.37 6.01
C ILE A 10 8.25 -16.38 4.53
N TYR A 11 8.59 -17.56 4.02
CA TYR A 11 8.89 -17.76 2.60
C TYR A 11 7.62 -18.08 1.84
N LEU A 12 7.40 -17.35 0.74
CA LEU A 12 6.28 -17.64 -0.15
C LEU A 12 6.65 -18.77 -1.12
N PRO A 13 5.69 -19.61 -1.52
CA PRO A 13 5.93 -20.59 -2.58
C PRO A 13 6.36 -19.90 -3.89
N PRO A 14 7.16 -20.58 -4.72
CA PRO A 14 7.59 -20.03 -6.00
C PRO A 14 6.38 -19.66 -6.88
N CYS A 15 6.52 -18.55 -7.62
CA CYS A 15 5.50 -18.03 -8.55
C CYS A 15 4.14 -17.66 -7.94
N LYS A 16 4.05 -17.46 -6.61
CA LYS A 16 2.82 -17.05 -5.93
C LYS A 16 2.82 -15.60 -5.47
N THR A 17 3.81 -14.80 -5.86
CA THR A 17 3.96 -13.40 -5.42
C THR A 17 2.70 -12.58 -5.70
N ALA A 18 2.17 -12.66 -6.93
CA ALA A 18 0.97 -11.96 -7.33
C ALA A 18 -0.29 -12.33 -6.52
N TYR A 19 -0.31 -13.49 -5.83
CA TYR A 19 -1.44 -13.97 -5.05
C TYR A 19 -1.27 -13.76 -3.54
N LEU A 20 -0.04 -13.86 -3.05
CA LEU A 20 0.26 -13.88 -1.63
C LEU A 20 0.95 -12.60 -1.16
N GLN A 21 1.50 -11.76 -2.03
CA GLN A 21 2.13 -10.51 -1.59
C GLN A 21 1.09 -9.38 -1.48
N PRO A 22 0.89 -8.80 -0.27
CA PRO A 22 -0.04 -7.68 -0.08
C PRO A 22 0.26 -6.47 -0.97
N LEU A 23 1.55 -6.26 -1.30
CA LEU A 23 1.99 -5.20 -2.19
C LEU A 23 1.38 -5.35 -3.60
N ASP A 24 1.41 -6.56 -4.14
CA ASP A 24 0.80 -6.92 -5.42
C ASP A 24 -0.73 -7.01 -5.35
N MET A 25 -1.30 -7.18 -4.16
CA MET A 25 -2.75 -7.28 -3.93
C MET A 25 -3.52 -5.96 -4.03
N GLY A 26 -2.82 -4.84 -4.20
CA GLY A 26 -3.46 -3.55 -4.44
C GLY A 26 -2.73 -2.36 -3.86
N ILE A 27 -1.78 -2.53 -2.94
CA ILE A 27 -1.06 -1.40 -2.34
C ILE A 27 -0.28 -0.64 -3.41
N ILE A 28 0.49 -1.33 -4.26
CA ILE A 28 1.24 -0.69 -5.37
C ILE A 28 0.28 0.00 -6.35
N LYS A 29 -0.85 -0.64 -6.66
CA LYS A 29 -1.85 -0.07 -7.57
C LYS A 29 -2.47 1.21 -7.00
N SER A 30 -2.89 1.18 -5.74
CA SER A 30 -3.48 2.33 -5.04
C SER A 30 -2.49 3.47 -4.91
N PHE A 31 -1.24 3.16 -4.55
CA PHE A 31 -0.16 4.14 -4.50
C PHE A 31 0.08 4.82 -5.85
N LYS A 32 0.23 4.04 -6.94
CA LYS A 32 0.41 4.59 -8.29
C LYS A 32 -0.77 5.46 -8.73
N ALA A 33 -1.99 5.04 -8.41
CA ALA A 33 -3.19 5.82 -8.73
C ALA A 33 -3.20 7.17 -7.98
N ALA A 34 -2.87 7.17 -6.68
CA ALA A 34 -2.75 8.39 -5.89
C ALA A 34 -1.65 9.31 -6.41
N TYR A 35 -0.47 8.77 -6.72
CA TYR A 35 0.64 9.52 -7.30
C TYR A 35 0.27 10.12 -8.66
N HIS A 36 -0.33 9.36 -9.57
CA HIS A 36 -0.74 9.87 -10.89
C HIS A 36 -1.80 10.98 -10.78
N ARG A 37 -2.74 10.87 -9.84
CA ARG A 37 -3.71 11.94 -9.57
C ARG A 37 -3.00 13.23 -9.16
N LEU A 38 -2.12 13.16 -8.16
CA LEU A 38 -1.37 14.32 -7.66
C LEU A 38 -0.45 14.91 -8.73
N TYR A 39 0.18 14.05 -9.54
CA TYR A 39 1.00 14.50 -10.66
C TYR A 39 0.17 15.24 -11.71
N ALA A 40 -1.01 14.71 -12.07
CA ALA A 40 -1.90 15.38 -13.02
C ALA A 40 -2.38 16.75 -12.49
N GLU A 41 -2.76 16.82 -11.22
CA GLU A 41 -3.12 18.08 -10.53
C GLU A 41 -1.99 19.09 -10.61
N TYR A 42 -0.77 18.68 -10.24
CA TYR A 42 0.43 19.52 -10.35
C TYR A 42 0.70 20.02 -11.77
N MET A 43 0.55 19.16 -12.78
CA MET A 43 0.77 19.55 -14.18
C MET A 43 -0.28 20.55 -14.67
N VAL A 44 -1.54 20.40 -14.26
CA VAL A 44 -2.61 21.35 -14.58
C VAL A 44 -2.37 22.70 -13.94
N GLU A 45 -1.99 22.73 -12.65
CA GLU A 45 -1.63 23.97 -11.95
C GLU A 45 -0.48 24.70 -12.65
N ARG A 46 0.58 23.96 -13.02
CA ARG A 46 1.72 24.54 -13.73
C ARG A 46 1.37 25.05 -15.11
N PHE A 47 0.52 24.35 -15.84
CA PHE A 47 0.02 24.82 -17.12
C PHE A 47 -0.79 26.12 -16.98
N ASN A 48 -1.62 26.23 -15.94
CA ASN A 48 -2.39 27.44 -15.69
C ASN A 48 -1.51 28.64 -15.30
N GLU A 49 -0.40 28.41 -14.60
CA GLU A 49 0.54 29.46 -14.18
C GLU A 49 1.51 29.90 -15.29
N PHE A 50 2.03 28.97 -16.09
CA PHE A 50 3.14 29.22 -17.03
C PHE A 50 2.77 28.97 -18.51
N GLY A 51 1.55 28.54 -18.80
CA GLY A 51 1.10 28.19 -20.14
C GLY A 51 1.73 26.89 -20.67
N ALA A 52 1.97 26.82 -21.97
CA ALA A 52 2.44 25.61 -22.65
C ALA A 52 3.89 25.21 -22.31
N THR A 53 4.64 26.06 -21.60
CA THR A 53 6.01 25.75 -21.16
C THR A 53 5.95 24.90 -19.90
N LEU A 54 5.76 23.60 -20.07
CA LEU A 54 5.76 22.66 -18.96
C LEU A 54 7.20 22.36 -18.52
N GLU A 55 7.58 22.84 -17.34
CA GLU A 55 8.80 22.38 -16.69
C GLU A 55 8.70 20.89 -16.36
N LYS A 56 9.79 20.16 -16.58
CA LYS A 56 9.89 18.76 -16.14
C LYS A 56 9.87 18.72 -14.62
N ILE A 57 9.17 17.76 -14.06
CA ILE A 57 9.25 17.46 -12.63
C ILE A 57 10.69 17.05 -12.29
N ASP A 58 11.28 17.69 -11.28
CA ASP A 58 12.56 17.26 -10.73
C ASP A 58 12.38 16.15 -9.68
N ILE A 59 13.50 15.55 -9.27
CA ILE A 59 13.49 14.42 -8.34
C ILE A 59 12.95 14.82 -6.95
N LEU A 60 13.16 16.06 -6.52
CA LEU A 60 12.70 16.54 -5.21
C LEU A 60 11.15 16.62 -5.19
N LYS A 61 10.54 17.17 -6.25
CA LYS A 61 9.07 17.19 -6.38
C LYS A 61 8.52 15.77 -6.47
N ALA A 62 9.15 14.88 -7.23
CA ALA A 62 8.71 13.49 -7.31
C ALA A 62 8.73 12.76 -5.95
N ILE A 63 9.73 13.04 -5.09
CA ILE A 63 9.79 12.53 -3.72
C ILE A 63 8.62 13.06 -2.88
N TYR A 64 8.35 14.37 -2.95
CA TYR A 64 7.22 14.96 -2.21
C TYR A 64 5.88 14.39 -2.66
N LEU A 65 5.62 14.31 -3.98
CA LEU A 65 4.41 13.68 -4.50
C LEU A 65 4.27 12.22 -4.08
N SER A 66 5.39 11.49 -4.00
CA SER A 66 5.40 10.10 -3.51
C SER A 66 5.03 10.02 -2.04
N SER A 67 5.58 10.91 -1.20
CA SER A 67 5.20 10.98 0.23
C SER A 67 3.72 11.28 0.39
N THR A 68 3.21 12.31 -0.28
CA THR A 68 1.79 12.70 -0.21
C THR A 68 0.88 11.60 -0.75
N ALA A 69 1.27 10.91 -1.82
CA ALA A 69 0.53 9.76 -2.34
C ALA A 69 0.43 8.65 -1.29
N TRP A 70 1.54 8.33 -0.62
CA TRP A 70 1.56 7.32 0.44
C TRP A 70 0.66 7.71 1.62
N ASP A 71 0.74 8.96 2.09
CA ASP A 71 -0.06 9.44 3.22
C ASP A 71 -1.57 9.46 2.91
N SER A 72 -1.94 9.55 1.63
CA SER A 72 -3.34 9.46 1.19
C SER A 72 -3.92 8.05 1.22
N LEU A 73 -3.09 7.01 1.34
CA LEU A 73 -3.58 5.64 1.45
C LEU A 73 -4.15 5.41 2.84
N THR A 74 -5.41 5.01 2.90
CA THR A 74 -6.06 4.70 4.18
C THR A 74 -5.54 3.38 4.76
N PRO A 75 -5.52 3.25 6.11
CA PRO A 75 -5.21 1.97 6.75
C PRO A 75 -6.11 0.82 6.28
N SER A 76 -7.39 1.09 5.98
CA SER A 76 -8.32 0.08 5.48
C SER A 76 -7.95 -0.42 4.08
N THR A 77 -7.46 0.45 3.18
CA THR A 77 -6.91 0.01 1.88
C THR A 77 -5.78 -1.00 2.07
N ILE A 78 -4.87 -0.75 3.00
CA ILE A 78 -3.75 -1.64 3.30
C ILE A 78 -4.28 -2.95 3.91
N GLN A 79 -5.10 -2.88 4.97
CA GLN A 79 -5.68 -4.05 5.63
C GLN A 79 -6.46 -4.95 4.68
N ASN A 80 -7.23 -4.37 3.76
CA ASN A 80 -7.97 -5.13 2.73
C ASN A 80 -7.02 -5.90 1.80
N CYS A 81 -5.87 -5.33 1.43
CA CYS A 81 -4.86 -6.03 0.62
C CYS A 81 -4.22 -7.19 1.38
N TRP A 82 -3.93 -7.01 2.67
CA TRP A 82 -3.42 -8.08 3.53
C TRP A 82 -4.43 -9.21 3.76
N THR A 83 -5.70 -8.85 3.96
CA THR A 83 -6.80 -9.80 4.09
C THR A 83 -6.95 -10.60 2.80
N LYS A 84 -6.91 -9.93 1.65
CA LYS A 84 -7.01 -10.57 0.34
C LYS A 84 -5.82 -11.50 0.03
N ALA A 85 -4.63 -11.17 0.53
CA ALA A 85 -3.45 -12.03 0.44
C ALA A 85 -3.55 -13.29 1.32
N ASN A 86 -4.55 -13.38 2.20
CA ASN A 86 -4.70 -14.43 3.21
C ASN A 86 -3.48 -14.59 4.13
N ILE A 87 -2.74 -13.50 4.39
CA ILE A 87 -1.57 -13.50 5.28
C ILE A 87 -1.90 -12.91 6.67
N THR A 88 -3.11 -12.40 6.87
CA THR A 88 -3.53 -11.92 8.18
C THR A 88 -3.63 -13.06 9.19
N THR A 89 -2.92 -12.93 10.31
CA THR A 89 -3.08 -13.77 11.50
C THR A 89 -4.51 -13.62 12.02
N THR A 90 -5.39 -14.54 11.65
CA THR A 90 -6.64 -14.74 12.39
C THR A 90 -6.27 -15.41 13.72
N SER A 91 -5.78 -14.64 14.68
CA SER A 91 -5.99 -14.99 16.08
C SER A 91 -7.43 -14.56 16.41
N ILE A 92 -8.39 -15.39 16.05
CA ILE A 92 -9.60 -15.48 16.86
C ILE A 92 -9.13 -16.28 18.09
N PRO A 93 -9.03 -15.69 19.29
CA PRO A 93 -9.07 -16.52 20.49
C PRO A 93 -10.45 -17.18 20.43
N SER A 94 -10.50 -18.50 20.33
CA SER A 94 -11.72 -19.31 20.44
C SER A 94 -12.32 -19.28 21.86
N ASP A 95 -12.05 -18.24 22.65
CA ASP A 95 -12.60 -18.01 23.98
C ASP A 95 -13.59 -16.84 23.94
N ILE A 96 -14.68 -17.04 23.23
CA ILE A 96 -15.98 -16.72 23.82
C ILE A 96 -16.76 -18.03 23.82
N SER A 97 -16.42 -18.86 24.81
CA SER A 97 -17.37 -19.78 25.41
C SER A 97 -18.66 -19.00 25.64
N SER A 98 -19.69 -19.29 24.86
CA SER A 98 -21.05 -19.03 25.31
C SER A 98 -21.39 -20.16 26.26
N PRO A 99 -21.62 -19.90 27.57
CA PRO A 99 -22.35 -20.85 28.37
C PRO A 99 -23.79 -20.86 27.85
N VAL A 100 -24.29 -22.08 27.66
CA VAL A 100 -25.69 -22.44 27.48
C VAL A 100 -26.56 -21.74 28.52
N ASP A 101 -27.77 -21.28 28.14
CA ASP A 101 -29.00 -21.50 28.92
C ASP A 101 -30.28 -21.13 28.13
N ILE A 102 -31.14 -22.16 28.05
CA ILE A 102 -32.56 -22.30 27.61
C ILE A 102 -32.86 -22.29 26.11
#